data_AF-A0A8C5TMF8-F1
#
_entry.id   AF-A0A8C5TMF8-F1
#
_cell.length_a   1.000
_cell.length_b   1.000
_cell.length_c   1.000
_cell.angle_alpha   90.00
_cell.angle_beta   90.00
_cell.angle_gamma   90.00
#
_symmetry.space_group_name_H-M   'P 1'
#
loop_
_entity.id
_entity.type
_entity.pdbx_description
1 polymer ?
#
loop_
_entity_poly.entity_id
_entity_poly.type
_entity_poly.pdbx_seq_one_letter_code
_entity_poly.pdbx_strand_id
1 'polypeptide(L)'
;GAAPGRFRAGCPGRGRAAVGSPAPPCRGAGPDPPAGGRPHPAPAAARTGGRGRRDTGGRRGEAEDCPESSELEDDTEGLSTRLSGTLSFTSHEDEEEDEDEEGDGASEELEEPAPGAAAGTEDGEWVSAAERPGGSLLTRQLQELWRRSRGSLAPQRLLFEVTSASVVSERSSKYVLYTIYLIRSGQFDKAPATIARRYSDFEQLNRRLRCRFSCDMASIAFPRKRLRRNFTAETIAKRSRAFEQFLSHLHSIDEIRRSPEFLEFFFLPDLQAAQRLTCTGMYREALATWANAYRLQDRLGVCSSGRFLLTLAGLAVCHQELDQLSEAHGCCEQALQLLEAQGSHPLLGPFLQAHVHLAWKVGKDKRRSEARLQDLREAGLPLQQQPSLKECLIKESLE
;
A
#
# COMPACT_ATOMS: atom_id res chain seq x y z
N GLY A 1 -21.61 -63.02 -27.55
CA GLY A 1 -21.39 -64.02 -28.61
C GLY A 1 -20.54 -63.40 -29.70
N ALA A 2 -19.54 -64.17 -30.16
CA ALA A 2 -18.80 -64.09 -31.44
C ALA A 2 -18.14 -62.75 -31.89
N ALA A 3 -16.82 -62.82 -32.08
CA ALA A 3 -15.98 -61.95 -32.92
C ALA A 3 -16.18 -62.29 -34.43
N PRO A 4 -15.29 -61.98 -35.42
CA PRO A 4 -14.19 -60.99 -35.58
C PRO A 4 -14.14 -60.34 -37.01
N GLY A 5 -13.10 -59.56 -37.33
CA GLY A 5 -12.61 -59.34 -38.72
C GLY A 5 -11.88 -57.99 -38.92
N ARG A 6 -10.54 -57.88 -38.89
CA ARG A 6 -9.45 -58.31 -39.82
C ARG A 6 -9.14 -57.38 -41.01
N PHE A 7 -7.96 -56.76 -40.93
CA PHE A 7 -6.83 -56.67 -41.91
C PHE A 7 -6.92 -55.87 -43.24
N ARG A 8 -5.94 -54.95 -43.43
CA ARG A 8 -4.81 -54.95 -44.43
C ARG A 8 -4.32 -53.49 -44.63
N ALA A 9 -3.04 -53.12 -44.45
CA ALA A 9 -1.75 -53.48 -45.09
C ALA A 9 -1.36 -52.56 -46.27
N GLY A 10 -0.13 -52.00 -46.24
CA GLY A 10 0.68 -51.72 -47.45
C GLY A 10 1.34 -50.33 -47.60
N CYS A 11 2.66 -50.26 -47.43
CA CYS A 11 3.57 -49.17 -47.86
C CYS A 11 3.71 -49.09 -49.42
N PRO A 12 4.43 -48.11 -50.02
CA PRO A 12 5.92 -48.00 -50.06
C PRO A 12 6.41 -46.51 -49.98
N GLY A 13 7.67 -46.07 -49.95
CA GLY A 13 9.00 -46.66 -50.10
C GLY A 13 9.89 -45.82 -51.05
N ARG A 14 11.00 -45.27 -50.52
CA ARG A 14 12.32 -44.94 -51.14
C ARG A 14 12.52 -43.68 -52.03
N GLY A 15 13.63 -42.95 -51.77
CA GLY A 15 14.67 -42.71 -52.81
C GLY A 15 15.41 -41.36 -52.92
N ARG A 16 16.57 -41.23 -52.24
CA ARG A 16 17.89 -40.65 -52.66
C ARG A 16 18.09 -39.17 -53.15
N ALA A 17 18.84 -38.43 -52.32
CA ALA A 17 20.15 -37.73 -52.52
C ALA A 17 20.61 -37.08 -53.85
N ALA A 18 21.08 -35.82 -53.79
CA ALA A 18 22.37 -35.28 -54.31
C ALA A 18 22.53 -33.77 -53.92
N VAL A 19 23.57 -33.36 -53.16
CA VAL A 19 24.88 -32.76 -53.57
C VAL A 19 24.79 -31.31 -54.11
N GLY A 20 25.55 -30.37 -53.52
CA GLY A 20 25.98 -29.15 -54.21
C GLY A 20 26.28 -27.88 -53.39
N SER A 21 27.48 -27.81 -52.80
CA SER A 21 28.34 -26.61 -52.62
C SER A 21 27.97 -25.43 -51.70
N PRO A 22 28.89 -25.10 -50.76
CA PRO A 22 29.06 -23.77 -50.14
C PRO A 22 30.39 -23.11 -50.55
N ALA A 23 30.44 -21.77 -50.64
CA ALA A 23 31.68 -20.98 -50.77
C ALA A 23 31.42 -19.49 -50.47
N PRO A 24 32.44 -18.65 -50.11
CA PRO A 24 33.69 -18.92 -49.38
C PRO A 24 33.96 -17.88 -48.24
N PRO A 25 35.11 -17.96 -47.53
CA PRO A 25 35.42 -17.18 -46.33
C PRO A 25 36.42 -16.02 -46.57
N CYS A 26 36.48 -15.07 -45.64
CA CYS A 26 37.60 -14.13 -45.51
C CYS A 26 38.26 -14.28 -44.13
N ARG A 27 39.56 -14.63 -44.12
CA ARG A 27 40.46 -14.62 -42.95
C ARG A 27 41.72 -13.82 -43.30
N GLY A 28 42.23 -13.09 -42.32
CA GLY A 28 43.59 -12.53 -42.22
C GLY A 28 43.59 -11.52 -41.06
N ALA A 29 43.92 -11.86 -39.81
CA ALA A 29 45.20 -12.29 -39.21
C ALA A 29 46.21 -11.14 -38.94
N GLY A 30 46.04 -10.49 -37.77
CA GLY A 30 47.06 -9.95 -36.83
C GLY A 30 47.91 -8.73 -37.23
N PRO A 31 48.69 -8.11 -36.30
CA PRO A 31 48.85 -8.36 -34.84
C PRO A 31 48.77 -7.09 -33.93
N ASP A 32 48.67 -7.31 -32.61
CA ASP A 32 48.89 -6.35 -31.49
C ASP A 32 50.38 -6.36 -31.02
N PRO A 33 50.84 -5.59 -30.00
CA PRO A 33 50.75 -4.16 -29.62
C PRO A 33 52.21 -3.59 -29.39
N PRO A 34 52.59 -2.53 -28.58
CA PRO A 34 52.29 -2.36 -27.13
C PRO A 34 52.26 -0.91 -26.51
N ALA A 35 51.75 -0.87 -25.25
CA ALA A 35 52.19 -0.09 -24.07
C ALA A 35 52.11 1.46 -23.96
N GLY A 36 51.46 1.91 -22.87
CA GLY A 36 52.09 2.80 -21.88
C GLY A 36 51.45 4.17 -21.58
N GLY A 37 51.07 4.41 -20.31
CA GLY A 37 51.27 5.72 -19.65
C GLY A 37 50.04 6.53 -19.22
N ARG A 38 49.75 6.54 -17.90
CA ARG A 38 49.26 7.71 -17.13
C ARG A 38 50.48 8.37 -16.47
N PRO A 39 50.54 9.71 -16.22
CA PRO A 39 49.78 10.37 -15.13
C PRO A 39 49.37 11.86 -15.35
N HIS A 40 48.59 12.39 -14.39
CA HIS A 40 48.20 13.80 -14.10
C HIS A 40 49.41 14.78 -13.94
N PRO A 41 49.30 16.13 -13.73
CA PRO A 41 48.20 16.95 -13.17
C PRO A 41 47.99 18.39 -13.77
N ALA A 42 47.13 19.20 -13.12
CA ALA A 42 46.79 20.61 -13.36
C ALA A 42 47.97 21.61 -13.20
N PRO A 43 47.77 22.93 -13.47
CA PRO A 43 47.72 23.85 -12.32
C PRO A 43 46.74 25.06 -12.41
N ALA A 44 46.74 25.76 -11.28
CA ALA A 44 45.87 26.80 -10.72
C ALA A 44 45.90 28.23 -11.32
N ALA A 45 44.87 28.99 -10.92
CA ALA A 45 44.85 30.39 -10.45
C ALA A 45 45.01 31.57 -11.43
N ALA A 46 44.04 32.50 -11.43
CA ALA A 46 44.08 33.75 -10.64
C ALA A 46 43.18 34.89 -11.20
N ARG A 47 42.31 35.40 -10.31
CA ARG A 47 42.00 36.81 -9.96
C ARG A 47 41.71 37.90 -11.03
N THR A 48 40.74 38.73 -10.61
CA THR A 48 40.54 40.18 -10.79
C THR A 48 39.92 40.74 -12.08
N GLY A 49 38.65 41.17 -11.93
CA GLY A 49 38.27 42.59 -11.96
C GLY A 49 38.02 43.25 -13.31
N GLY A 50 36.85 43.91 -13.46
CA GLY A 50 36.67 44.95 -14.46
C GLY A 50 35.27 45.03 -15.06
N ARG A 51 34.51 46.05 -14.66
CA ARG A 51 33.22 46.46 -15.23
C ARG A 51 33.30 46.70 -16.75
N GLY A 52 32.23 46.36 -17.46
CA GLY A 52 31.99 46.84 -18.81
C GLY A 52 30.67 46.33 -19.38
N ARG A 53 29.63 47.19 -19.33
CA ARG A 53 28.35 46.99 -20.03
C ARG A 53 28.60 46.62 -21.50
N ARG A 54 27.92 45.58 -21.99
CA ARG A 54 27.27 45.59 -23.31
C ARG A 54 26.13 44.59 -23.36
N ASP A 55 25.10 45.09 -24.02
CA ASP A 55 23.76 44.59 -24.25
C ASP A 55 23.80 43.58 -25.39
N THR A 56 23.26 42.37 -25.19
CA THR A 56 22.76 41.47 -26.25
C THR A 56 21.82 40.45 -25.63
N GLY A 57 20.59 40.41 -26.15
CA GLY A 57 19.46 39.65 -25.63
C GLY A 57 19.67 38.14 -25.55
N GLY A 58 19.05 37.56 -24.52
CA GLY A 58 18.93 36.14 -24.29
C GLY A 58 17.67 35.89 -23.48
N ARG A 59 16.59 35.60 -24.21
CA ARG A 59 15.24 35.25 -23.76
C ARG A 59 15.26 34.16 -22.69
N ARG A 60 14.97 34.49 -21.44
CA ARG A 60 14.61 33.54 -20.37
C ARG A 60 13.92 34.28 -19.23
N GLY A 61 12.66 33.96 -18.97
CA GLY A 61 11.95 34.47 -17.79
C GLY A 61 10.52 34.87 -18.08
N GLU A 62 9.65 33.87 -18.24
CA GLU A 62 8.22 34.01 -17.93
C GLU A 62 7.86 32.79 -17.10
N ALA A 63 8.12 32.87 -15.79
CA ALA A 63 7.33 32.11 -14.85
C ALA A 63 5.99 32.84 -14.79
N GLU A 64 4.95 32.24 -15.38
CA GLU A 64 3.60 32.75 -15.26
C GLU A 64 3.22 32.76 -13.78
N ASP A 65 3.14 33.97 -13.23
CA ASP A 65 2.71 34.26 -11.88
C ASP A 65 1.19 34.06 -11.85
N CYS A 66 0.75 32.95 -11.24
CA CYS A 66 -0.67 32.66 -11.07
C CYS A 66 -1.30 33.69 -10.12
N PRO A 67 -2.43 34.31 -10.47
CA PRO A 67 -2.95 35.46 -9.74
C PRO A 67 -3.38 35.10 -8.32
N GLU A 68 -3.00 36.00 -7.41
CA GLU A 68 -3.36 36.10 -6.01
C GLU A 68 -4.89 35.93 -5.82
N SER A 69 -5.29 34.89 -5.10
CA SER A 69 -6.68 34.51 -4.94
C SER A 69 -7.41 35.50 -4.01
N SER A 70 -8.21 36.37 -4.61
CA SER A 70 -9.19 37.20 -3.91
C SER A 70 -10.31 36.33 -3.33
N GLU A 71 -10.74 36.66 -2.11
CA GLU A 71 -11.86 36.04 -1.41
C GLU A 71 -13.16 36.34 -2.17
N LEU A 72 -13.81 35.29 -2.69
CA LEU A 72 -15.17 35.35 -3.22
C LEU A 72 -16.02 34.37 -2.42
N GLU A 73 -17.28 34.77 -2.19
CA GLU A 73 -18.26 34.05 -1.39
C GLU A 73 -18.57 32.65 -1.96
N ASP A 74 -19.09 31.79 -1.07
CA ASP A 74 -19.07 30.32 -1.13
C ASP A 74 -20.13 29.73 -2.08
N ASP A 75 -19.82 29.59 -3.37
CA ASP A 75 -20.67 28.85 -4.33
C ASP A 75 -20.49 27.32 -4.22
N THR A 76 -20.69 26.74 -3.03
CA THR A 76 -20.65 25.27 -2.82
C THR A 76 -22.03 24.60 -2.76
N GLU A 77 -23.04 25.18 -3.40
CA GLU A 77 -24.42 24.64 -3.53
C GLU A 77 -24.53 23.26 -4.23
N GLY A 78 -23.43 22.66 -4.70
CA GLY A 78 -23.41 21.33 -5.33
C GLY A 78 -23.09 20.14 -4.41
N LEU A 79 -22.76 20.36 -3.13
CA LEU A 79 -22.36 19.26 -2.24
C LEU A 79 -23.59 18.60 -1.60
N SER A 80 -23.79 17.31 -1.87
CA SER A 80 -24.88 16.54 -1.26
C SER A 80 -24.83 16.61 0.28
N THR A 81 -25.86 17.20 0.88
CA THR A 81 -26.06 17.43 2.32
C THR A 81 -26.52 16.18 3.08
N ARG A 82 -26.64 15.03 2.42
CA ARG A 82 -27.16 13.82 3.05
C ARG A 82 -26.08 13.21 3.95
N LEU A 83 -26.14 13.56 5.23
CA LEU A 83 -25.33 12.98 6.30
C LEU A 83 -25.54 11.47 6.33
N SER A 84 -24.55 10.73 5.88
CA SER A 84 -24.46 9.28 6.08
C SER A 84 -23.04 9.02 6.54
N GLY A 85 -22.85 8.98 7.86
CA GLY A 85 -21.56 8.74 8.50
C GLY A 85 -21.64 8.92 10.02
N THR A 86 -21.02 8.01 10.75
CA THR A 86 -20.86 8.05 12.22
C THR A 86 -19.57 8.79 12.56
N LEU A 87 -19.59 10.12 12.44
CA LEU A 87 -18.47 10.96 12.89
C LEU A 87 -18.52 11.10 14.42
N SER A 88 -17.54 10.58 15.14
CA SER A 88 -17.37 10.85 16.57
C SER A 88 -16.45 12.05 16.77
N PHE A 89 -16.93 13.04 17.52
CA PHE A 89 -16.14 14.18 18.00
C PHE A 89 -15.78 13.96 19.47
N THR A 90 -14.50 14.09 19.81
CA THR A 90 -14.05 14.19 21.20
C THR A 90 -13.46 15.59 21.38
N SER A 91 -14.26 16.53 21.90
CA SER A 91 -13.77 17.80 22.43
C SER A 91 -13.34 17.57 23.87
N HIS A 92 -12.05 17.80 24.16
CA HIS A 92 -11.58 18.02 25.51
C HIS A 92 -11.62 19.53 25.70
N GLU A 93 -12.55 20.00 26.52
CA GLU A 93 -12.62 21.39 26.95
C GLU A 93 -11.77 21.48 28.23
N ASP A 94 -10.66 22.20 28.14
CA ASP A 94 -9.93 22.71 29.30
C ASP A 94 -10.62 24.03 29.66
N GLU A 95 -11.35 24.05 30.78
CA GLU A 95 -11.92 25.28 31.37
C GLU A 95 -10.86 25.90 32.29
N GLU A 96 -10.41 27.12 31.94
CA GLU A 96 -9.63 27.96 32.85
C GLU A 96 -10.58 28.72 33.80
N GLU A 97 -10.07 28.89 35.02
CA GLU A 97 -10.69 29.45 36.22
C GLU A 97 -11.11 30.92 36.04
N ASP A 98 -12.30 31.26 36.55
CA ASP A 98 -12.61 32.60 37.06
C ASP A 98 -13.28 32.44 38.43
N GLU A 99 -12.63 33.01 39.45
CA GLU A 99 -13.05 33.10 40.84
C GLU A 99 -14.20 34.11 41.00
N ASP A 100 -15.22 33.79 41.80
CA ASP A 100 -15.99 34.76 42.61
C ASP A 100 -16.71 34.03 43.78
N GLU A 101 -16.31 34.36 45.00
CA GLU A 101 -16.96 34.14 46.32
C GLU A 101 -18.34 34.85 46.39
N GLU A 102 -19.36 34.56 47.21
CA GLU A 102 -19.65 33.75 48.41
C GLU A 102 -21.20 33.77 48.62
N GLY A 103 -21.80 32.82 49.35
CA GLY A 103 -23.20 32.97 49.80
C GLY A 103 -24.02 31.71 50.10
N ASP A 104 -23.72 31.07 51.23
CA ASP A 104 -24.58 30.40 52.23
C ASP A 104 -25.80 29.52 51.82
N GLY A 105 -25.87 28.30 52.40
CA GLY A 105 -27.15 27.76 52.88
C GLY A 105 -27.48 26.28 52.63
N ALA A 106 -27.12 25.43 53.60
CA ALA A 106 -27.83 24.23 54.09
C ALA A 106 -27.72 22.86 53.37
N SER A 107 -27.28 21.90 54.19
CA SER A 107 -27.10 20.46 54.05
C SER A 107 -28.34 19.66 53.64
N GLU A 108 -28.15 18.51 52.98
CA GLU A 108 -28.72 17.19 53.37
C GLU A 108 -27.85 16.03 52.80
N GLU A 109 -27.90 14.90 53.51
CA GLU A 109 -26.89 13.84 53.60
C GLU A 109 -26.97 12.72 52.55
N LEU A 110 -25.86 11.97 52.46
CA LEU A 110 -25.60 10.78 51.65
C LEU A 110 -26.43 9.54 52.04
N GLU A 111 -26.79 8.72 51.05
CA GLU A 111 -26.85 7.26 51.24
C GLU A 111 -26.64 6.49 49.91
N GLU A 112 -25.59 5.65 49.89
CA GLU A 112 -25.36 4.53 48.94
C GLU A 112 -25.75 3.22 49.67
N PRO A 113 -26.25 2.17 48.99
CA PRO A 113 -25.36 0.99 48.88
C PRO A 113 -25.50 0.08 47.65
N ALA A 114 -24.45 -0.73 47.48
CA ALA A 114 -24.11 -1.71 46.44
C ALA A 114 -25.05 -2.94 46.25
N PRO A 115 -24.93 -3.71 45.15
CA PRO A 115 -25.58 -5.01 45.01
C PRO A 115 -24.65 -6.18 45.42
N GLY A 116 -25.13 -6.95 46.40
CA GLY A 116 -24.54 -8.20 46.87
C GLY A 116 -24.99 -9.45 46.09
N ALA A 117 -24.11 -10.45 46.08
CA ALA A 117 -24.31 -11.79 45.57
C ALA A 117 -25.10 -12.68 46.55
N ALA A 118 -25.81 -13.68 46.04
CA ALA A 118 -26.18 -14.86 46.83
C ALA A 118 -26.34 -16.10 45.93
N ALA A 119 -25.74 -17.20 46.39
CA ALA A 119 -25.84 -18.55 45.84
C ALA A 119 -26.79 -19.41 46.70
N GLY A 120 -27.32 -20.50 46.13
CA GLY A 120 -28.02 -21.56 46.86
C GLY A 120 -28.54 -22.70 45.96
N THR A 121 -28.02 -23.91 46.22
CA THR A 121 -28.27 -25.29 45.73
C THR A 121 -29.73 -25.79 45.92
N GLU A 122 -30.29 -26.92 45.44
CA GLU A 122 -29.87 -28.20 44.80
C GLU A 122 -31.13 -29.00 44.29
N ASP A 123 -30.90 -29.91 43.33
CA ASP A 123 -31.56 -31.19 42.96
C ASP A 123 -32.99 -31.34 42.34
N GLY A 124 -33.04 -32.07 41.22
CA GLY A 124 -34.26 -32.65 40.61
C GLY A 124 -34.10 -33.12 39.16
N GLU A 125 -33.87 -34.42 38.96
CA GLU A 125 -33.72 -35.12 37.66
C GLU A 125 -35.08 -35.48 37.02
N TRP A 126 -35.37 -35.10 35.74
CA TRP A 126 -35.89 -35.99 34.67
C TRP A 126 -36.28 -35.30 33.32
N VAL A 127 -35.82 -35.93 32.22
CA VAL A 127 -36.30 -36.03 30.82
C VAL A 127 -36.35 -34.82 29.85
N SER A 128 -35.66 -35.04 28.73
CA SER A 128 -35.56 -34.33 27.46
C SER A 128 -36.87 -33.90 26.79
N ALA A 129 -36.85 -32.71 26.18
CA ALA A 129 -37.75 -32.34 25.09
C ALA A 129 -36.97 -31.70 23.93
N ALA A 130 -36.71 -32.55 22.93
CA ALA A 130 -36.57 -32.30 21.50
C ALA A 130 -36.25 -30.89 20.98
N GLU A 131 -35.18 -30.88 20.20
CA GLU A 131 -34.82 -29.97 19.12
C GLU A 131 -36.03 -29.36 18.39
N ARG A 132 -36.02 -28.03 18.24
CA ARG A 132 -36.70 -27.32 17.16
C ARG A 132 -35.66 -26.68 16.24
N PRO A 133 -35.23 -27.32 15.15
CA PRO A 133 -34.39 -26.70 14.13
C PRO A 133 -35.28 -26.09 13.05
N GLY A 134 -35.51 -24.77 13.10
CA GLY A 134 -36.42 -24.13 12.14
C GLY A 134 -36.08 -22.72 11.68
N GLY A 135 -34.96 -22.11 12.11
CA GLY A 135 -34.71 -20.67 11.83
C GLY A 135 -33.36 -20.29 11.22
N SER A 136 -32.32 -21.14 11.26
CA SER A 136 -30.95 -20.73 10.90
C SER A 136 -30.51 -21.13 9.49
N LEU A 137 -31.27 -22.02 8.83
CA LEU A 137 -30.89 -22.59 7.54
C LEU A 137 -31.06 -21.57 6.40
N LEU A 138 -32.09 -20.72 6.45
CA LEU A 138 -32.31 -19.73 5.39
C LEU A 138 -31.22 -18.65 5.38
N THR A 139 -30.80 -18.18 6.55
CA THR A 139 -29.75 -17.16 6.71
C THR A 139 -28.38 -17.69 6.31
N ARG A 140 -28.04 -18.93 6.68
CA ARG A 140 -26.77 -19.56 6.27
C ARG A 140 -26.73 -19.82 4.77
N GLN A 141 -27.83 -20.32 4.20
CA GLN A 141 -27.92 -20.61 2.78
C GLN A 141 -27.92 -19.33 1.93
N LEU A 142 -28.57 -18.26 2.40
CA LEU A 142 -28.40 -16.93 1.83
C LEU A 142 -26.94 -16.48 1.91
N GLN A 143 -26.29 -16.53 3.08
CA GLN A 143 -24.88 -16.13 3.21
C GLN A 143 -23.94 -16.92 2.28
N GLU A 144 -24.17 -18.22 2.10
CA GLU A 144 -23.44 -19.08 1.16
C GLU A 144 -23.75 -18.75 -0.30
N LEU A 145 -25.01 -18.43 -0.63
CA LEU A 145 -25.39 -17.95 -1.97
C LEU A 145 -24.75 -16.60 -2.28
N TRP A 146 -24.70 -15.66 -1.32
CA TRP A 146 -23.95 -14.40 -1.43
C TRP A 146 -22.43 -14.62 -1.51
N ARG A 147 -21.90 -15.68 -0.88
CA ARG A 147 -20.47 -16.04 -0.97
C ARG A 147 -20.14 -16.68 -2.33
N ARG A 148 -21.05 -17.47 -2.89
CA ARG A 148 -20.95 -18.11 -4.21
C ARG A 148 -21.18 -17.13 -5.37
N SER A 149 -22.07 -16.15 -5.20
CA SER A 149 -22.32 -15.09 -6.19
C SER A 149 -21.26 -13.99 -6.21
N ARG A 150 -20.38 -13.95 -5.19
CA ARG A 150 -19.18 -13.07 -5.15
C ARG A 150 -18.08 -13.45 -6.15
N GLY A 151 -18.29 -14.50 -6.95
CA GLY A 151 -17.56 -14.72 -8.20
C GLY A 151 -18.10 -13.89 -9.39
N SER A 152 -19.12 -13.05 -9.18
CA SER A 152 -19.67 -12.15 -10.19
C SER A 152 -18.66 -11.06 -10.54
N LEU A 153 -18.37 -10.92 -11.84
CA LEU A 153 -17.45 -9.99 -12.51
C LEU A 153 -17.81 -8.49 -12.35
N ALA A 154 -18.67 -8.13 -11.38
CA ALA A 154 -18.93 -6.74 -11.05
C ALA A 154 -17.68 -6.15 -10.39
N PRO A 155 -17.10 -5.05 -10.93
CA PRO A 155 -15.96 -4.40 -10.30
C PRO A 155 -16.32 -4.03 -8.86
N GLN A 156 -15.60 -4.61 -7.91
CA GLN A 156 -15.83 -4.33 -6.50
C GLN A 156 -15.53 -2.84 -6.25
N ARG A 157 -16.56 -2.07 -5.88
CA ARG A 157 -16.42 -0.62 -5.66
C ARG A 157 -15.68 -0.38 -4.34
N LEU A 158 -14.58 0.36 -4.40
CA LEU A 158 -13.86 0.85 -3.24
C LEU A 158 -14.51 2.16 -2.77
N LEU A 159 -14.80 2.26 -1.47
CA LEU A 159 -15.34 3.43 -0.82
C LEU A 159 -14.26 4.06 0.07
N PHE A 160 -14.25 5.39 0.10
CA PHE A 160 -13.36 6.17 0.97
C PHE A 160 -14.24 6.89 1.98
N GLU A 161 -14.06 6.58 3.25
CA GLU A 161 -14.87 7.13 4.34
C GLU A 161 -13.97 7.82 5.36
N VAL A 162 -14.23 9.09 5.64
CA VAL A 162 -13.52 9.80 6.71
C VAL A 162 -14.14 9.41 8.04
N THR A 163 -13.42 8.61 8.82
CA THR A 163 -13.91 8.08 10.09
C THR A 163 -13.58 8.98 11.28
N SER A 164 -12.52 9.78 11.17
CA SER A 164 -12.19 10.79 12.17
C SER A 164 -11.47 11.98 11.54
N ALA A 165 -11.64 13.14 12.16
CA ALA A 165 -10.87 14.33 11.86
C ALA A 165 -10.46 15.00 13.17
N SER A 166 -9.18 14.91 13.52
CA SER A 166 -8.65 15.42 14.77
C SER A 166 -7.76 16.64 14.54
N VAL A 167 -7.84 17.61 15.44
CA VAL A 167 -6.96 18.77 15.43
C VAL A 167 -5.68 18.38 16.17
N VAL A 168 -4.58 18.31 15.45
CA VAL A 168 -3.25 18.02 15.98
C VAL A 168 -2.52 19.33 16.20
N SER A 169 -1.97 19.51 17.40
CA SER A 169 -1.12 20.64 17.75
C SER A 169 0.27 20.13 18.10
N GLU A 170 1.23 20.41 17.24
CA GLU A 170 2.65 20.20 17.47
C GLU A 170 3.31 21.50 17.91
N ARG A 171 4.54 21.42 18.45
CA ARG A 171 5.28 22.55 19.06
C ARG A 171 5.35 23.83 18.23
N SER A 172 5.19 23.75 16.89
CA SER A 172 5.21 24.90 15.99
C SER A 172 4.12 24.89 14.91
N SER A 173 3.21 23.91 14.92
CA SER A 173 2.21 23.79 13.87
C SER A 173 0.90 23.20 14.38
N LYS A 174 -0.22 23.74 13.89
CA LYS A 174 -1.55 23.21 14.16
C LYS A 174 -2.18 22.81 12.84
N TYR A 175 -2.70 21.59 12.74
CA TYR A 175 -3.33 21.08 11.54
C TYR A 175 -4.45 20.10 11.87
N VAL A 176 -5.30 19.83 10.89
CA VAL A 176 -6.34 18.79 11.00
C VAL A 176 -5.84 17.54 10.30
N LEU A 177 -5.84 16.42 11.00
CA LEU A 177 -5.50 15.11 10.49
C LEU A 177 -6.79 14.33 10.22
N TYR A 178 -6.99 13.91 8.97
CA TYR A 178 -8.15 13.16 8.53
C TYR A 178 -7.76 11.69 8.44
N THR A 179 -8.50 10.82 9.13
CA THR A 179 -8.37 9.37 9.05
C THR A 179 -9.40 8.85 8.07
N ILE A 180 -8.95 8.16 7.03
CA ILE A 180 -9.82 7.66 5.95
C ILE A 180 -9.71 6.15 5.85
N TYR A 181 -10.85 5.46 5.91
CA TYR A 181 -10.95 4.03 5.69
C TYR A 181 -11.18 3.71 4.21
N LEU A 182 -10.53 2.64 3.75
CA LEU A 182 -10.69 2.09 2.41
C LEU A 182 -11.53 0.80 2.50
N ILE A 183 -12.80 0.92 2.14
CA ILE A 183 -13.81 -0.13 2.35
C ILE A 183 -14.17 -0.76 1.00
N ARG A 184 -13.97 -2.07 0.85
CA ARG A 184 -14.48 -2.82 -0.30
C ARG A 184 -15.96 -3.13 -0.12
N SER A 185 -16.78 -2.67 -1.06
CA SER A 185 -18.21 -2.95 -1.05
C SER A 185 -18.48 -4.46 -1.01
N GLY A 186 -19.39 -4.89 -0.13
CA GLY A 186 -19.82 -6.27 -0.03
C GLY A 186 -18.82 -7.23 0.64
N GLN A 187 -17.80 -6.74 1.36
CA GLN A 187 -16.97 -7.55 2.26
C GLN A 187 -17.06 -7.00 3.68
N PHE A 188 -17.28 -7.88 4.66
CA PHE A 188 -17.15 -7.51 6.07
C PHE A 188 -15.66 -7.46 6.40
N ASP A 189 -15.16 -6.27 6.71
CA ASP A 189 -13.75 -6.08 6.98
C ASP A 189 -13.48 -6.30 8.47
N LYS A 190 -12.64 -7.30 8.79
CA LYS A 190 -12.20 -7.54 10.17
C LYS A 190 -11.09 -6.57 10.59
N ALA A 191 -10.41 -5.93 9.65
CA ALA A 191 -9.32 -5.00 9.91
C ALA A 191 -9.31 -3.93 8.81
N PRO A 192 -9.81 -2.71 9.07
CA PRO A 192 -9.87 -1.67 8.06
C PRO A 192 -8.47 -1.30 7.56
N ALA A 193 -8.35 -1.03 6.26
CA ALA A 193 -7.19 -0.36 5.69
C ALA A 193 -7.40 1.15 5.85
N THR A 194 -6.43 1.84 6.45
CA THR A 194 -6.61 3.25 6.83
C THR A 194 -5.46 4.12 6.34
N ILE A 195 -5.72 5.38 6.03
CA ILE A 195 -4.70 6.41 5.82
C ILE A 195 -4.97 7.58 6.75
N ALA A 196 -3.91 8.28 7.17
CA ALA A 196 -3.99 9.52 7.92
C ALA A 196 -3.31 10.64 7.10
N ARG A 197 -4.06 11.67 6.73
CA ARG A 197 -3.59 12.74 5.83
C ARG A 197 -4.10 14.08 6.29
N ARG A 198 -3.27 15.12 6.14
CA ARG A 198 -3.68 16.52 6.35
C ARG A 198 -4.09 17.15 5.02
N TYR A 199 -4.75 18.31 5.09
CA TYR A 199 -5.22 19.06 3.91
C TYR A 199 -4.10 19.25 2.86
N SER A 200 -2.89 19.61 3.29
CA SER A 200 -1.79 19.88 2.36
C SER A 200 -1.30 18.64 1.62
N ASP A 201 -1.50 17.43 2.16
CA ASP A 201 -1.15 16.20 1.44
C ASP A 201 -2.11 15.98 0.27
N PHE A 202 -3.41 16.22 0.50
CA PHE A 202 -4.45 16.19 -0.55
C PHE A 202 -4.23 17.30 -1.59
N GLU A 203 -3.85 18.50 -1.15
CA GLU A 203 -3.53 19.62 -2.04
C GLU A 203 -2.33 19.28 -2.94
N GLN A 204 -1.29 18.66 -2.38
CA GLN A 204 -0.12 18.19 -3.15
C GLN A 204 -0.50 17.10 -4.15
N LEU A 205 -1.35 16.14 -3.77
CA LEU A 205 -1.88 15.14 -4.69
C LEU A 205 -2.65 15.80 -5.84
N ASN A 206 -3.61 16.67 -5.52
CA ASN A 206 -4.43 17.38 -6.51
C ASN A 206 -3.55 18.18 -7.49
N ARG A 207 -2.52 18.88 -6.99
CA ARG A 207 -1.57 19.61 -7.84
C ARG A 207 -0.81 18.68 -8.78
N ARG A 208 -0.24 17.57 -8.28
CA ARG A 208 0.48 16.59 -9.11
C ARG A 208 -0.42 15.99 -10.19
N LEU A 209 -1.64 15.62 -9.83
CA LEU A 209 -2.61 15.05 -10.77
C LEU A 209 -3.06 16.08 -11.82
N ARG A 210 -3.33 17.34 -11.45
CA ARG A 210 -3.69 18.39 -12.42
C ARG A 210 -2.60 18.68 -13.43
N CYS A 211 -1.33 18.61 -13.01
CA CYS A 211 -0.21 18.78 -13.93
C CYS A 211 -0.11 17.63 -14.95
N ARG A 212 -0.43 16.40 -14.55
CA ARG A 212 -0.25 15.19 -15.37
C ARG A 212 -1.49 14.79 -16.17
N PHE A 213 -2.67 14.99 -15.60
CA PHE A 213 -3.97 14.55 -16.11
C PHE A 213 -4.93 15.74 -16.23
N SER A 214 -4.48 16.82 -16.88
CA SER A 214 -5.18 18.11 -16.90
C SER A 214 -6.62 18.02 -17.39
N CYS A 215 -6.87 17.24 -18.45
CA CYS A 215 -8.21 17.05 -19.01
C CYS A 215 -9.11 16.25 -18.06
N ASP A 216 -8.62 15.13 -17.53
CA ASP A 216 -9.40 14.25 -16.65
C ASP A 216 -9.70 14.92 -15.30
N MET A 217 -8.80 15.79 -14.83
CA MET A 217 -8.96 16.55 -13.59
C MET A 217 -9.80 17.82 -13.72
N ALA A 218 -10.19 18.22 -14.95
CA ALA A 218 -10.86 19.50 -15.19
C ALA A 218 -12.22 19.61 -14.49
N SER A 219 -12.97 18.51 -14.44
CA SER A 219 -14.30 18.44 -13.81
C SER A 219 -14.26 18.09 -12.32
N ILE A 220 -13.09 17.76 -11.78
CA ILE A 220 -12.96 17.31 -10.39
C ILE A 220 -12.81 18.53 -9.47
N ALA A 221 -13.82 18.75 -8.63
CA ALA A 221 -13.78 19.78 -7.61
C ALA A 221 -12.79 19.42 -6.48
N PHE A 222 -12.12 20.44 -5.93
CA PHE A 222 -11.23 20.30 -4.79
C PHE A 222 -11.49 21.43 -3.78
N PRO A 223 -11.58 21.16 -2.47
CA PRO A 223 -11.87 22.20 -1.47
C PRO A 223 -10.78 23.27 -1.45
N ARG A 224 -11.18 24.56 -1.46
CA ARG A 224 -10.23 25.68 -1.47
C ARG A 224 -9.50 25.84 -0.13
N LYS A 225 -8.29 26.41 -0.21
CA LYS A 225 -7.51 26.77 0.97
C LYS A 225 -8.17 27.96 1.66
N ARG A 226 -8.36 27.86 2.98
CA ARG A 226 -8.89 28.96 3.80
C ARG A 226 -7.75 29.53 4.64
N LEU A 227 -7.69 30.85 4.78
CA LEU A 227 -6.70 31.51 5.64
C LEU A 227 -7.20 31.64 7.08
N ARG A 228 -8.52 31.75 7.29
CA ARG A 228 -9.19 31.88 8.59
C ARG A 228 -10.20 30.76 8.82
N ARG A 229 -10.55 30.50 10.08
CA ARG A 229 -11.58 29.51 10.50
C ARG A 229 -11.34 28.06 10.01
N ASN A 230 -10.08 27.67 9.84
CA ASN A 230 -9.72 26.32 9.37
C ASN A 230 -10.12 25.19 10.33
N PHE A 231 -10.26 25.49 11.62
CA PHE A 231 -10.52 24.53 12.69
C PHE A 231 -11.98 24.52 13.16
N THR A 232 -12.88 25.24 12.49
CA THR A 232 -14.31 25.16 12.83
C THR A 232 -14.86 23.80 12.43
N ALA A 233 -15.74 23.23 13.24
CA ALA A 233 -16.37 21.94 12.97
C ALA A 233 -17.05 21.91 11.58
N GLU A 234 -17.68 23.03 11.17
CA GLU A 234 -18.27 23.18 9.84
C GLU A 234 -17.22 23.03 8.72
N THR A 235 -16.07 23.69 8.82
CA THR A 235 -15.01 23.59 7.80
C THR A 235 -14.44 22.18 7.75
N ILE A 236 -14.24 21.57 8.92
CA ILE A 236 -13.72 20.20 9.02
C ILE A 236 -14.72 19.24 8.37
N ALA A 237 -16.02 19.33 8.68
CA ALA A 237 -17.05 18.48 8.10
C ALA A 237 -17.18 18.65 6.57
N LYS A 238 -17.22 19.91 6.08
CA LYS A 238 -17.23 20.22 4.63
C LYS A 238 -16.01 19.61 3.92
N ARG A 239 -14.81 19.75 4.50
CA ARG A 239 -13.57 19.18 3.94
C ARG A 239 -13.57 17.66 3.99
N SER A 240 -14.01 17.04 5.07
CA SER A 240 -14.13 15.58 5.20
C SER A 240 -14.96 15.03 4.03
N ARG A 241 -16.15 15.59 3.79
CA ARG A 241 -17.01 15.16 2.68
C ARG A 241 -16.37 15.40 1.31
N ALA A 242 -15.73 16.55 1.14
CA ALA A 242 -15.04 16.86 -0.11
C ALA A 242 -13.88 15.89 -0.40
N PHE A 243 -13.14 15.43 0.62
CA PHE A 243 -12.07 14.45 0.43
C PHE A 243 -12.58 13.06 0.06
N GLU A 244 -13.68 12.59 0.66
CA GLU A 244 -14.32 11.33 0.25
C GLU A 244 -14.74 11.36 -1.22
N GLN A 245 -15.39 12.45 -1.62
CA GLN A 245 -15.84 12.65 -3.00
C GLN A 245 -14.65 12.77 -3.95
N PHE A 246 -13.63 13.54 -3.58
CA PHE A 246 -12.41 13.69 -4.36
C PHE A 246 -11.76 12.33 -4.64
N LEU A 247 -11.47 11.53 -3.60
CA LEU A 247 -10.89 10.20 -3.78
C LEU A 247 -11.79 9.26 -4.59
N SER A 248 -13.10 9.33 -4.39
CA SER A 248 -14.08 8.54 -5.15
C SER A 248 -14.07 8.89 -6.64
N HIS A 249 -14.02 10.18 -6.99
CA HIS A 249 -13.91 10.63 -8.38
C HIS A 249 -12.58 10.21 -9.00
N LEU A 250 -11.45 10.40 -8.30
CA LEU A 250 -10.14 9.97 -8.78
C LEU A 250 -10.10 8.46 -9.07
N HIS A 251 -10.65 7.64 -8.16
CA HIS A 251 -10.68 6.18 -8.32
C HIS A 251 -11.62 5.73 -9.45
N SER A 252 -12.57 6.56 -9.89
CA SER A 252 -13.48 6.25 -11.00
C SER A 252 -12.82 6.37 -12.38
N ILE A 253 -11.66 7.04 -12.47
CA ILE A 253 -10.91 7.29 -13.70
C ILE A 253 -9.76 6.30 -13.75
N ASP A 254 -9.71 5.47 -14.79
CA ASP A 254 -8.78 4.33 -14.87
C ASP A 254 -7.31 4.76 -14.93
N GLU A 255 -7.02 5.80 -15.69
CA GLU A 255 -5.69 6.36 -15.90
C GLU A 255 -5.12 6.92 -14.60
N ILE A 256 -5.94 7.67 -13.86
CA ILE A 256 -5.57 8.25 -12.56
C ILE A 256 -5.44 7.14 -11.52
N ARG A 257 -6.39 6.20 -11.45
CA ARG A 257 -6.38 5.11 -10.46
C ARG A 257 -5.12 4.25 -10.53
N ARG A 258 -4.59 4.03 -11.74
CA ARG A 258 -3.35 3.24 -11.95
C ARG A 258 -2.08 4.09 -11.86
N SER A 259 -2.21 5.41 -11.72
CA SER A 259 -1.06 6.31 -11.65
C SER A 259 -0.28 6.12 -10.34
N PRO A 260 1.06 6.26 -10.38
CA PRO A 260 1.87 6.23 -9.17
C PRO A 260 1.47 7.34 -8.18
N GLU A 261 1.12 8.53 -8.68
CA GLU A 261 0.74 9.67 -7.83
C GLU A 261 -0.48 9.35 -6.95
N PHE A 262 -1.48 8.67 -7.51
CA PHE A 262 -2.66 8.24 -6.77
C PHE A 262 -2.35 7.08 -5.83
N LEU A 263 -1.68 6.03 -6.31
CA LEU A 263 -1.44 4.81 -5.53
C LEU A 263 -0.51 5.08 -4.32
N GLU A 264 0.58 5.81 -4.54
CA GLU A 264 1.57 6.11 -3.51
C GLU A 264 1.01 7.04 -2.44
N PHE A 265 0.03 7.88 -2.76
CA PHE A 265 -0.67 8.69 -1.77
C PHE A 265 -1.24 7.84 -0.62
N PHE A 266 -1.64 6.59 -0.92
CA PHE A 266 -2.18 5.69 0.10
C PHE A 266 -1.09 5.02 0.93
N PHE A 267 -0.18 4.29 0.29
CA PHE A 267 0.71 3.38 1.02
C PHE A 267 2.17 3.86 1.14
N LEU A 268 2.66 4.83 0.34
CA LEU A 268 4.08 5.19 0.34
C LEU A 268 4.56 5.71 1.71
N PRO A 269 3.83 6.60 2.41
CA PRO A 269 4.22 7.02 3.75
C PRO A 269 4.31 5.87 4.76
N ASP A 270 3.45 4.88 4.62
CA ASP A 270 3.47 3.67 5.46
C ASP A 270 4.68 2.80 5.12
N LEU A 271 5.01 2.61 3.84
CA LEU A 271 6.22 1.88 3.45
C LEU A 271 7.48 2.57 4.00
N GLN A 272 7.58 3.89 3.88
CA GLN A 272 8.71 4.68 4.39
C GLN A 272 8.81 4.61 5.92
N ALA A 273 7.68 4.74 6.62
CA ALA A 273 7.65 4.62 8.07
C ALA A 273 8.02 3.20 8.52
N ALA A 274 7.44 2.17 7.91
CA ALA A 274 7.70 0.78 8.22
C ALA A 274 9.16 0.39 7.95
N GLN A 275 9.74 0.86 6.85
CA GLN A 275 11.16 0.68 6.54
C GLN A 275 12.04 1.33 7.61
N ARG A 276 11.78 2.58 7.99
CA ARG A 276 12.52 3.28 9.05
C ARG A 276 12.43 2.53 10.39
N LEU A 277 11.23 2.11 10.80
CA LEU A 277 11.00 1.34 12.03
C LEU A 277 11.73 -0.02 11.99
N THR A 278 11.76 -0.67 10.84
CA THR A 278 12.49 -1.94 10.63
C THR A 278 14.00 -1.71 10.76
N CYS A 279 14.52 -0.59 10.24
CA CYS A 279 15.93 -0.23 10.35
C CYS A 279 16.36 0.07 11.79
N THR A 280 15.47 0.65 12.61
CA THR A 280 15.72 0.92 14.03
C THR A 280 15.46 -0.30 14.94
N GLY A 281 15.03 -1.43 14.39
CA GLY A 281 14.72 -2.65 15.15
C GLY A 281 13.39 -2.63 15.88
N MET A 282 12.51 -1.65 15.62
CA MET A 282 11.19 -1.56 16.24
C MET A 282 10.18 -2.45 15.47
N TYR A 283 10.44 -3.76 15.47
CA TYR A 283 9.74 -4.70 14.59
C TYR A 283 8.25 -4.84 14.85
N ARG A 284 7.80 -4.69 16.10
CA ARG A 284 6.37 -4.77 16.44
C ARG A 284 5.58 -3.61 15.83
N GLU A 285 6.13 -2.40 15.90
CA GLU A 285 5.53 -1.21 15.29
C GLU A 285 5.64 -1.28 13.76
N ALA A 286 6.82 -1.64 13.25
CA ALA A 286 7.03 -1.84 11.82
C ALA A 286 6.04 -2.84 11.23
N LEU A 287 5.78 -3.96 11.93
CA LEU A 287 4.82 -4.98 11.49
C LEU A 287 3.42 -4.40 11.33
N ALA A 288 2.96 -3.58 12.28
CA ALA A 288 1.65 -2.94 12.20
C ALA A 288 1.55 -2.01 10.97
N THR A 289 2.61 -1.24 10.69
CA THR A 289 2.68 -0.34 9.53
C THR A 289 2.76 -1.12 8.21
N TRP A 290 3.60 -2.15 8.12
CA TRP A 290 3.67 -3.04 6.94
C TRP A 290 2.34 -3.74 6.68
N ALA A 291 1.66 -4.21 7.73
CA ALA A 291 0.36 -4.86 7.60
C ALA A 291 -0.71 -3.89 7.08
N ASN A 292 -0.67 -2.62 7.48
CA ASN A 292 -1.56 -1.61 6.92
C ASN A 292 -1.25 -1.33 5.45
N ALA A 293 0.02 -1.15 5.08
CA ALA A 293 0.44 -0.98 3.70
C ALA A 293 0.01 -2.17 2.82
N TYR A 294 0.13 -3.40 3.32
CA TYR A 294 -0.36 -4.60 2.67
C TYR A 294 -1.87 -4.52 2.41
N ARG A 295 -2.67 -4.18 3.44
CA ARG A 295 -4.13 -4.05 3.29
C ARG A 295 -4.49 -2.95 2.29
N LEU A 296 -3.80 -1.82 2.30
CA LEU A 296 -4.01 -0.73 1.34
C LEU A 296 -3.72 -1.21 -0.09
N GLN A 297 -2.58 -1.86 -0.31
CA GLN A 297 -2.20 -2.40 -1.62
C GLN A 297 -3.15 -3.48 -2.13
N ASP A 298 -3.63 -4.36 -1.23
CA ASP A 298 -4.70 -5.30 -1.55
C ASP A 298 -5.95 -4.53 -1.99
N ARG A 299 -6.49 -3.64 -1.14
CA ARG A 299 -7.73 -2.90 -1.41
C ARG A 299 -7.70 -2.13 -2.74
N LEU A 300 -6.54 -1.57 -3.10
CA LEU A 300 -6.30 -0.86 -4.36
C LEU A 300 -6.03 -1.78 -5.57
N GLY A 301 -5.85 -3.09 -5.35
CA GLY A 301 -5.66 -4.08 -6.40
C GLY A 301 -4.25 -4.10 -7.00
N VAL A 302 -3.22 -3.73 -6.24
CA VAL A 302 -1.84 -3.57 -6.72
C VAL A 302 -0.87 -4.64 -6.20
N CYS A 303 -1.39 -5.83 -5.91
CA CYS A 303 -0.64 -6.98 -5.37
C CYS A 303 0.43 -7.57 -6.31
N SER A 304 0.45 -7.16 -7.58
CA SER A 304 1.47 -7.59 -8.55
C SER A 304 2.61 -6.58 -8.73
N SER A 305 2.59 -5.46 -7.98
CA SER A 305 3.61 -4.42 -8.09
C SER A 305 4.91 -4.77 -7.37
N GLY A 306 6.04 -4.20 -7.81
CA GLY A 306 7.33 -4.34 -7.12
C GLY A 306 7.28 -3.85 -5.67
N ARG A 307 6.50 -2.80 -5.40
CA ARG A 307 6.26 -2.31 -4.03
C ARG A 307 5.51 -3.30 -3.15
N PHE A 308 4.66 -4.14 -3.72
CA PHE A 308 4.00 -5.21 -2.97
C PHE A 308 5.00 -6.29 -2.54
N LEU A 309 5.97 -6.63 -3.39
CA LEU A 309 7.06 -7.54 -3.02
C LEU A 309 7.90 -6.95 -1.88
N LEU A 310 8.16 -5.63 -1.88
CA LEU A 310 8.82 -4.96 -0.77
C LEU A 310 8.01 -5.06 0.53
N THR A 311 6.70 -4.86 0.47
CA THR A 311 5.80 -5.04 1.62
C THR A 311 5.89 -6.47 2.18
N LEU A 312 5.85 -7.49 1.30
CA LEU A 312 6.01 -8.88 1.71
C LEU A 312 7.37 -9.18 2.34
N ALA A 313 8.44 -8.56 1.84
CA ALA A 313 9.78 -8.67 2.42
C ALA A 313 9.80 -8.05 3.84
N GLY A 314 9.20 -6.87 4.01
CA GLY A 314 9.05 -6.20 5.29
C GLY A 314 8.29 -7.04 6.32
N LEU A 315 7.13 -7.58 5.92
CA LEU A 315 6.34 -8.49 6.74
C LEU A 315 7.13 -9.75 7.12
N ALA A 316 7.79 -10.40 6.16
CA ALA A 316 8.58 -11.60 6.41
C ALA A 316 9.70 -11.35 7.43
N VAL A 317 10.43 -10.24 7.28
CA VAL A 317 11.50 -9.86 8.21
C VAL A 317 10.93 -9.57 9.60
N CYS A 318 9.89 -8.74 9.72
CA CYS A 318 9.29 -8.42 11.02
C CYS A 318 8.73 -9.66 11.73
N HIS A 319 8.02 -10.55 11.00
CA HIS A 319 7.54 -11.80 11.57
C HIS A 319 8.68 -12.70 12.03
N GLN A 320 9.75 -12.82 11.25
CA GLN A 320 10.91 -13.63 11.62
C GLN A 320 11.59 -13.11 12.89
N GLU A 321 11.77 -11.79 13.02
CA GLU A 321 12.41 -11.17 14.18
C GLU A 321 11.53 -11.23 15.45
N LEU A 322 10.21 -11.38 15.27
CA LEU A 322 9.24 -11.59 16.35
C LEU A 322 8.94 -13.09 16.61
N ASP A 323 9.74 -13.99 16.04
CA ASP A 323 9.61 -15.46 16.15
C ASP A 323 8.26 -16.03 15.66
N GLN A 324 7.56 -15.30 14.80
CA GLN A 324 6.32 -15.72 14.14
C GLN A 324 6.64 -16.44 12.83
N LEU A 325 7.38 -17.55 12.92
CA LEU A 325 8.02 -18.21 11.77
C LEU A 325 7.03 -18.70 10.70
N SER A 326 5.84 -19.15 11.11
CA SER A 326 4.79 -19.60 10.18
C SER A 326 4.27 -18.46 9.30
N GLU A 327 4.08 -17.26 9.88
CA GLU A 327 3.63 -16.07 9.15
C GLU A 327 4.73 -15.54 8.23
N ALA A 328 5.98 -15.52 8.70
CA ALA A 328 7.13 -15.18 7.89
C ALA A 328 7.26 -16.10 6.66
N HIS A 329 7.06 -17.40 6.86
CA HIS A 329 7.04 -18.38 5.78
C HIS A 329 5.91 -18.11 4.79
N GLY A 330 4.69 -17.82 5.28
CA GLY A 330 3.54 -17.49 4.43
C GLY A 330 3.78 -16.27 3.55
N CYS A 331 4.43 -15.23 4.08
CA CYS A 331 4.83 -14.05 3.30
C CYS A 331 5.79 -14.42 2.17
N CYS A 332 6.76 -15.30 2.45
CA CYS A 332 7.70 -15.78 1.43
C CYS A 332 7.01 -16.65 0.36
N GLU A 333 6.09 -17.52 0.75
CA GLU A 333 5.29 -18.33 -0.19
C GLU A 333 4.53 -17.43 -1.16
N GLN A 334 3.84 -16.40 -0.64
CA GLN A 334 3.09 -15.46 -1.44
C GLN A 334 4.01 -14.65 -2.39
N ALA A 335 5.18 -14.21 -1.92
CA ALA A 335 6.14 -13.49 -2.76
C ALA A 335 6.67 -14.38 -3.90
N LEU A 336 6.98 -15.65 -3.61
CA LEU A 336 7.49 -16.58 -4.60
C LEU A 336 6.43 -16.96 -5.65
N GLN A 337 5.15 -17.02 -5.28
CA GLN A 337 4.03 -17.18 -6.21
C GLN A 337 3.97 -16.03 -7.22
N LEU A 338 4.11 -14.79 -6.75
CA LEU A 338 4.13 -13.60 -7.62
C LEU A 338 5.37 -13.56 -8.53
N LEU A 339 6.46 -14.16 -8.07
CA LEU A 339 7.73 -14.24 -8.78
C LEU A 339 7.88 -15.50 -9.65
N GLU A 340 6.88 -16.37 -9.76
CA GLU A 340 7.00 -17.64 -10.52
C GLU A 340 7.48 -17.42 -11.96
N ALA A 341 7.00 -16.38 -12.63
CA ALA A 341 7.39 -16.03 -13.99
C ALA A 341 8.59 -15.04 -14.10
N GLN A 342 9.11 -14.54 -12.97
CA GLN A 342 10.07 -13.42 -12.95
C GLN A 342 11.47 -13.89 -12.50
N GLY A 343 12.14 -14.68 -13.35
CA GLY A 343 13.43 -15.32 -13.02
C GLY A 343 14.61 -14.36 -12.75
N SER A 344 14.53 -13.11 -13.17
CA SER A 344 15.59 -12.10 -13.02
C SER A 344 15.31 -11.04 -11.95
N HIS A 345 14.23 -11.18 -11.17
CA HIS A 345 13.86 -10.16 -10.18
C HIS A 345 14.86 -10.13 -9.02
N PRO A 346 15.36 -8.95 -8.58
CA PRO A 346 16.41 -8.85 -7.56
C PRO A 346 16.03 -9.47 -6.22
N LEU A 347 14.74 -9.41 -5.84
CA LEU A 347 14.24 -10.01 -4.60
C LEU A 347 14.04 -11.54 -4.67
N LEU A 348 14.12 -12.17 -5.86
CA LEU A 348 13.85 -13.61 -5.99
C LEU A 348 14.81 -14.47 -5.16
N GLY A 349 16.11 -14.22 -5.30
CA GLY A 349 17.14 -14.93 -4.54
C GLY A 349 16.99 -14.76 -3.01
N PRO A 350 16.88 -13.51 -2.50
CA PRO A 350 16.60 -13.25 -1.09
C PRO A 350 15.34 -13.95 -0.55
N PHE A 351 14.23 -13.95 -1.30
CA PHE A 351 13.01 -14.67 -0.91
C PHE A 351 13.20 -16.18 -0.89
N LEU A 352 13.88 -16.77 -1.88
CA LEU A 352 14.16 -18.20 -1.91
C LEU A 352 15.04 -18.63 -0.72
N GLN A 353 16.06 -17.85 -0.38
CA GLN A 353 16.93 -18.12 0.77
C GLN A 353 16.15 -18.07 2.09
N ALA A 354 15.34 -17.02 2.29
CA ALA A 354 14.49 -16.89 3.48
C ALA A 354 13.45 -18.03 3.55
N HIS A 355 12.80 -18.36 2.44
CA HIS A 355 11.82 -19.44 2.37
C HIS A 355 12.45 -20.79 2.75
N VAL A 356 13.60 -21.16 2.19
CA VAL A 356 14.30 -22.43 2.48
C VAL A 356 14.65 -22.54 3.97
N HIS A 357 15.15 -21.45 4.56
CA HIS A 357 15.49 -21.38 5.98
C HIS A 357 14.25 -21.52 6.87
N LEU A 358 13.20 -20.74 6.60
CA LEU A 358 11.96 -20.76 7.37
C LEU A 358 11.23 -22.10 7.22
N ALA A 359 11.22 -22.69 6.02
CA ALA A 359 10.57 -23.97 5.76
C ALA A 359 11.21 -25.07 6.59
N TRP A 360 12.55 -25.07 6.71
CA TRP A 360 13.26 -26.00 7.59
C TRP A 360 12.85 -25.82 9.06
N LYS A 361 12.77 -24.58 9.55
CA LYS A 361 12.37 -24.30 10.93
C LYS A 361 10.93 -24.68 11.25
N VAL A 362 10.01 -24.47 10.31
CA VAL A 362 8.57 -24.75 10.48
C VAL A 362 8.21 -26.20 10.11
N GLY A 363 9.16 -26.98 9.56
CA GLY A 363 8.94 -28.36 9.14
C GLY A 363 8.11 -28.52 7.85
N LYS A 364 8.15 -27.51 6.97
CA LYS A 364 7.48 -27.51 5.65
C LYS A 364 8.42 -27.98 4.53
N ASP A 365 7.85 -28.41 3.40
CA ASP A 365 8.63 -28.79 2.23
C ASP A 365 9.33 -27.57 1.59
N LYS A 366 10.57 -27.80 1.16
CA LYS A 366 11.48 -26.77 0.61
C LYS A 366 12.16 -27.18 -0.70
N ARG A 367 11.92 -28.39 -1.19
CA ARG A 367 12.63 -28.97 -2.35
C ARG A 367 12.53 -28.09 -3.59
N ARG A 368 11.33 -27.57 -3.89
CA ARG A 368 11.10 -26.69 -5.05
C ARG A 368 11.92 -25.40 -4.96
N SER A 369 11.93 -24.77 -3.78
CA SER A 369 12.67 -23.53 -3.54
C SER A 369 14.19 -23.76 -3.52
N GLU A 370 14.65 -24.90 -2.99
CA GLU A 370 16.06 -25.30 -3.02
C GLU A 370 16.56 -25.55 -4.45
N ALA A 371 15.80 -26.27 -5.27
CA ALA A 371 16.13 -26.50 -6.67
C ALA A 371 16.21 -25.17 -7.45
N ARG A 372 15.20 -24.31 -7.30
CA ARG A 372 15.18 -23.00 -7.97
C ARG A 372 16.32 -22.09 -7.51
N LEU A 373 16.67 -22.13 -6.23
CA LEU A 373 17.83 -21.40 -5.70
C LEU A 373 19.13 -21.95 -6.26
N GLN A 374 19.22 -23.26 -6.47
CA GLN A 374 20.36 -23.92 -7.10
C GLN A 374 20.51 -23.52 -8.57
N ASP A 375 19.41 -23.51 -9.34
CA ASP A 375 19.41 -23.05 -10.74
C ASP A 375 19.92 -21.60 -10.86
N LEU A 376 19.52 -20.72 -9.94
CA LEU A 376 20.00 -19.33 -9.90
C LEU A 376 21.50 -19.21 -9.59
N ARG A 377 22.05 -20.14 -8.78
CA ARG A 377 23.49 -20.18 -8.48
C ARG A 377 24.28 -20.63 -9.70
N GLU A 378 23.78 -21.64 -10.40
CA GLU A 378 24.40 -22.18 -11.61
C GLU A 378 24.34 -21.19 -12.78
N ALA A 379 23.32 -20.33 -12.82
CA ALA A 379 23.20 -19.21 -13.75
C ALA A 379 24.19 -18.04 -13.49
N GLY A 380 25.05 -18.15 -12.47
CA GLY A 380 26.20 -17.24 -12.28
C GLY A 380 26.01 -16.11 -11.26
N LEU A 381 25.00 -16.16 -10.38
CA LEU A 381 24.89 -15.25 -9.24
C LEU A 381 25.69 -15.79 -8.04
N PRO A 382 26.85 -15.20 -7.67
CA PRO A 382 27.71 -15.75 -6.61
C PRO A 382 27.00 -15.73 -5.24
N LEU A 383 27.02 -16.89 -4.58
CA LEU A 383 26.39 -17.20 -3.28
C LEU A 383 26.73 -16.26 -2.11
N GLN A 384 27.89 -15.61 -2.13
CA GLN A 384 28.44 -14.92 -0.97
C GLN A 384 28.06 -13.43 -0.89
N GLN A 385 27.32 -12.93 -1.87
CA GLN A 385 26.92 -11.51 -1.96
C GLN A 385 25.41 -11.32 -2.11
N GLN A 386 24.60 -12.39 -2.04
CA GLN A 386 23.15 -12.21 -2.10
C GLN A 386 22.68 -11.57 -0.79
N PRO A 387 22.10 -10.36 -0.85
CA PRO A 387 21.66 -9.67 0.34
C PRO A 387 20.53 -10.43 1.02
N SER A 388 20.52 -10.43 2.35
CA SER A 388 19.33 -10.87 3.08
C SER A 388 18.10 -10.01 2.71
N LEU A 389 16.87 -10.50 2.96
CA LEU A 389 15.66 -9.69 2.78
C LEU A 389 15.74 -8.37 3.55
N LYS A 390 16.33 -8.41 4.75
CA LYS A 390 16.57 -7.22 5.57
C LYS A 390 17.54 -6.24 4.92
N GLU A 391 18.65 -6.72 4.35
CA GLU A 391 19.57 -5.86 3.60
C GLU A 391 18.93 -5.26 2.35
N CYS A 392 18.08 -6.01 1.64
CA CYS A 392 17.33 -5.48 0.50
C CYS A 392 16.43 -4.33 0.95
N LEU A 393 15.69 -4.52 2.05
CA LEU A 393 14.84 -3.48 2.63
C LEU A 393 15.62 -2.22 3.02
N ILE A 394 16.83 -2.36 3.55
CA ILE A 394 17.66 -1.21 3.95
C ILE A 394 18.20 -0.46 2.74
N LYS A 395 18.51 -1.17 1.65
CA LYS A 395 19.10 -0.60 0.43
C LYS A 395 18.06 0.03 -0.51
N GLU A 396 16.80 -0.37 -0.41
CA GLU A 396 15.73 0.13 -1.27
C GLU A 396 15.43 1.60 -0.98
N SER A 397 15.56 2.47 -1.98
CA SER A 397 15.20 3.89 -1.86
C SER A 397 13.72 4.08 -2.14
N LEU A 398 12.94 4.39 -1.09
CA LEU A 398 11.55 4.81 -1.19
C LEU A 398 11.48 6.33 -1.30
N GLU A 399 11.86 6.88 -2.45
CA GLU A 399 11.70 8.32 -2.76
C GLU A 399 10.32 8.66 -3.33
#